data_AF-A0A9Q3PNN2-F1
#
_entry.id   AF-A0A9Q3PNN2-F1
#
_cell.length_a   1.000
_cell.length_b   1.000
_cell.length_c   1.000
_cell.angle_alpha   90.00
_cell.angle_beta   90.00
_cell.angle_gamma   90.00
#
_symmetry.space_group_name_H-M   'P 1'
#
loop_
_entity.id
_entity.type
_entity.pdbx_description
1 polymer ?
#
loop_
_entity_poly.entity_id
_entity_poly.type
_entity_poly.pdbx_seq_one_letter_code
_entity_poly.pdbx_strand_id
1 'polypeptide(L)'
;MLKEFNTRFSFLSDIVTQSENHNTLPLVPLGEILTLTNTPLGKKKHGNAIIHKSDFSIKYVVASLARLGICRWAPDLNEASDTLYNEACRISAIQTFHQIDISGAYEYMNISLMYLENIQLLNNV
;
A
#
# COMPACT_ATOMS: atom_id res chain seq x y z
N MET A 1 16.24 -1.29 7.89
CA MET A 1 14.84 -0.97 7.51
C MET A 1 14.65 0.51 7.24
N LEU A 2 14.32 1.41 8.18
CA LEU A 2 14.09 2.83 7.85
C LEU A 2 15.34 3.54 7.28
N LYS A 3 16.49 3.38 7.96
CA LYS A 3 17.79 3.90 7.47
C LYS A 3 18.16 3.41 6.07
N GLU A 4 17.75 2.19 5.74
CA GLU A 4 18.06 1.55 4.46
C GLU A 4 17.06 1.97 3.38
N PHE A 5 15.81 2.24 3.74
CA PHE A 5 14.84 2.87 2.85
C PHE A 5 15.31 4.28 2.47
N ASN A 6 15.75 5.07 3.46
CA ASN A 6 16.17 6.46 3.27
C ASN A 6 17.42 6.61 2.37
N THR A 7 18.14 5.54 2.05
CA THR A 7 19.25 5.56 1.08
C THR A 7 18.82 5.25 -0.37
N ARG A 8 17.58 4.81 -0.59
CA ARG A 8 17.11 4.31 -1.91
C ARG A 8 16.51 5.39 -2.79
N PHE A 9 15.93 6.42 -2.19
CA PHE A 9 15.26 7.50 -2.90
C PHE A 9 15.83 8.84 -2.47
N SER A 10 15.99 9.74 -3.43
CA SER A 10 16.38 11.12 -3.16
C SER A 10 15.20 12.07 -3.30
N PHE A 11 14.21 11.71 -4.12
CA PHE A 11 13.04 12.53 -4.42
C PHE A 11 11.74 11.74 -4.40
N LEU A 12 10.63 12.43 -4.15
CA LEU A 12 9.28 11.85 -4.18
C LEU A 12 8.92 11.29 -5.57
N SER A 13 9.40 11.92 -6.63
CA SER A 13 9.20 11.45 -8.01
C SER A 13 9.76 10.05 -8.26
N ASP A 14 10.85 9.69 -7.57
CA ASP A 14 11.47 8.37 -7.70
C ASP A 14 10.55 7.30 -7.12
N ILE A 15 9.91 7.61 -5.98
CA ILE A 15 8.94 6.75 -5.30
C ILE A 15 7.71 6.54 -6.18
N VAL A 16 7.14 7.61 -6.73
CA VAL A 16 5.97 7.54 -7.63
C VAL A 16 6.31 6.67 -8.85
N THR A 17 7.43 6.95 -9.52
CA THR A 17 7.88 6.19 -10.70
C THR A 17 8.06 4.70 -10.39
N GLN A 18 8.71 4.39 -9.28
CA GLN A 18 8.92 3.00 -8.83
C GLN A 18 7.58 2.31 -8.49
N SER A 19 6.64 3.05 -7.88
CA SER A 19 5.32 2.54 -7.47
C SER A 19 4.35 2.30 -8.64
N GLU A 20 4.54 2.99 -9.77
CA GLU A 20 3.70 2.86 -10.96
C GLU A 20 4.26 1.86 -11.97
N ASN A 21 5.59 1.70 -12.02
CA ASN A 21 6.22 0.76 -12.93
C ASN A 21 6.14 -0.68 -12.41
N HIS A 22 5.13 -1.42 -12.87
CA HIS A 22 4.91 -2.82 -12.51
C HIS A 22 5.96 -3.80 -13.08
N ASN A 23 6.84 -3.33 -13.98
CA ASN A 23 7.91 -4.14 -14.56
C ASN A 23 9.24 -4.00 -13.78
N THR A 24 9.29 -3.17 -12.73
CA THR A 24 10.48 -3.01 -11.90
C THR A 24 10.73 -4.23 -11.03
N LEU A 25 12.01 -4.54 -10.82
CA LEU A 25 12.40 -5.55 -9.86
C LEU A 25 12.05 -5.08 -8.43
N PRO A 26 11.57 -5.99 -7.56
CA PRO A 26 11.37 -5.67 -6.15
C PRO A 26 12.67 -5.17 -5.50
N LEU A 27 12.57 -4.08 -4.74
CA LEU A 27 13.71 -3.51 -4.01
C LEU A 27 14.11 -4.35 -2.79
N VAL A 28 13.18 -5.14 -2.27
CA VAL A 28 13.40 -6.16 -1.25
C VAL A 28 12.67 -7.46 -1.63
N PRO A 29 13.17 -8.63 -1.23
CA PRO A 29 12.47 -9.90 -1.42
C PRO A 29 11.10 -9.94 -0.74
N LEU A 30 10.12 -10.61 -1.36
CA LEU A 30 8.77 -10.77 -0.77
C LEU A 30 8.80 -11.44 0.62
N GLY A 31 9.75 -12.36 0.85
CA GLY A 31 9.90 -13.05 2.13
C GLY A 31 10.41 -12.15 3.27
N GLU A 32 10.91 -10.95 2.97
CA GLU A 32 11.33 -9.97 3.97
C GLU A 32 10.20 -9.01 4.36
N ILE A 33 9.09 -9.02 3.63
CA ILE A 33 7.92 -8.23 3.99
C ILE A 33 7.29 -8.81 5.24
N LEU A 34 7.16 -8.01 6.28
CA LEU A 34 6.54 -8.38 7.56
C LEU A 34 5.05 -8.01 7.58
N THR A 35 4.66 -7.00 6.81
CA THR A 35 3.27 -6.56 6.67
C THR A 35 2.40 -7.69 6.12
N LEU A 36 1.27 -7.95 6.78
CA LEU A 36 0.27 -8.96 6.42
C LEU A 36 0.74 -10.43 6.42
N THR A 37 1.97 -10.76 6.86
CA THR A 37 2.52 -12.14 6.88
C THR A 37 1.71 -13.14 7.70
N ASN A 38 1.15 -12.70 8.81
CA ASN A 38 0.33 -13.55 9.70
C ASN A 38 -1.17 -13.41 9.43
N THR A 39 -1.56 -12.93 8.24
CA THR A 39 -2.96 -12.70 7.93
C THR A 39 -3.61 -14.02 7.48
N PRO A 40 -4.60 -14.55 8.22
CA PRO A 40 -5.35 -15.70 7.75
C PRO A 40 -6.17 -15.31 6.51
N LEU A 41 -5.95 -16.04 5.42
CA LEU A 41 -6.71 -15.95 4.16
C LEU A 41 -8.14 -16.48 4.35
N GLY A 42 -9.08 -15.98 3.54
CA GLY A 42 -10.48 -16.44 3.51
C GLY A 42 -11.50 -15.47 4.11
N LYS A 43 -12.77 -15.89 4.07
CA LYS A 43 -13.90 -15.10 4.59
C LYS A 43 -13.87 -15.09 6.12
N LYS A 44 -13.58 -13.94 6.72
CA LYS A 44 -13.79 -13.74 8.16
C LYS A 44 -15.00 -12.84 8.38
N LYS A 45 -15.94 -13.35 9.16
CA LYS A 45 -17.03 -12.54 9.71
C LYS A 45 -16.46 -11.64 10.79
N HIS A 46 -16.57 -10.34 10.63
CA HIS A 46 -16.22 -9.36 11.65
C HIS A 46 -17.47 -8.50 11.90
N GLY A 47 -18.10 -8.70 13.06
CA GLY A 47 -19.44 -8.15 13.32
C GLY A 47 -20.47 -8.66 12.30
N ASN A 48 -21.18 -7.73 11.65
CA ASN A 48 -22.15 -8.03 10.59
C ASN A 48 -21.55 -8.01 9.17
N ALA A 49 -20.27 -7.69 9.02
CA ALA A 49 -19.60 -7.62 7.73
C ALA A 49 -18.84 -8.92 7.43
N ILE A 50 -18.94 -9.40 6.19
CA ILE A 50 -18.09 -10.46 5.66
C ILE A 50 -16.94 -9.79 4.93
N ILE A 51 -15.74 -9.84 5.50
CA ILE A 51 -14.56 -9.32 4.82
C ILE A 51 -14.02 -10.44 3.91
N HIS A 52 -14.09 -10.22 2.60
CA HIS A 52 -13.45 -11.10 1.63
C HIS A 52 -11.96 -10.73 1.55
N LYS A 53 -11.12 -11.46 2.29
CA LYS A 53 -9.67 -11.41 2.07
C LYS A 53 -9.35 -12.27 0.86
N SER A 54 -9.35 -11.65 -0.32
CA SER A 54 -8.88 -12.34 -1.52
C SER A 54 -7.36 -12.51 -1.40
N ASP A 55 -6.87 -13.68 -1.78
CA ASP A 55 -5.42 -13.94 -1.92
C ASP A 55 -4.76 -12.88 -2.81
N PHE A 56 -5.50 -12.37 -3.80
CA PHE A 56 -5.03 -11.36 -4.73
C PHE A 56 -4.73 -10.02 -4.04
N SER A 57 -5.63 -9.52 -3.20
CA SER A 57 -5.45 -8.26 -2.48
C SER A 57 -4.21 -8.28 -1.58
N ILE A 58 -4.02 -9.37 -0.83
CA ILE A 58 -2.85 -9.54 0.04
C ILE A 58 -1.57 -9.63 -0.80
N LYS A 59 -1.58 -10.44 -1.87
CA LYS A 59 -0.44 -10.55 -2.79
C LYS A 59 -0.09 -9.21 -3.43
N TYR A 60 -1.09 -8.42 -3.83
CA TYR A 60 -0.90 -7.10 -4.41
C TYR A 60 -0.24 -6.13 -3.42
N VAL A 61 -0.73 -6.08 -2.18
CA VAL A 61 -0.13 -5.24 -1.12
C VAL A 61 1.32 -5.66 -0.87
N VAL A 62 1.58 -6.95 -0.66
CA VAL A 62 2.93 -7.47 -0.40
C VAL A 62 3.89 -7.17 -1.56
N ALA A 63 3.45 -7.38 -2.80
CA ALA A 63 4.24 -7.07 -3.99
C ALA A 63 4.53 -5.56 -4.13
N SER A 64 3.54 -4.71 -3.83
CA SER A 64 3.71 -3.25 -3.87
C SER A 64 4.71 -2.76 -2.82
N LEU A 65 4.64 -3.30 -1.61
CA LEU A 65 5.58 -2.99 -0.54
C LEU A 65 7.00 -3.47 -0.86
N ALA A 66 7.14 -4.66 -1.45
CA ALA A 66 8.43 -5.19 -1.90
C ALA A 66 9.08 -4.33 -3.00
N ARG A 67 8.27 -3.83 -3.93
CA ARG A 67 8.72 -2.90 -4.97
C ARG A 67 9.19 -1.56 -4.42
N LEU A 68 8.63 -1.11 -3.31
CA LEU A 68 9.04 0.11 -2.61
C LEU A 68 10.15 -0.13 -1.57
N GLY A 69 10.49 -1.37 -1.24
CA GLY A 69 11.46 -1.66 -0.18
C GLY A 69 10.90 -1.48 1.24
N ILE A 70 9.59 -1.49 1.41
CA ILE A 70 8.91 -1.26 2.70
C ILE A 70 8.61 -2.62 3.35
N CYS A 71 9.52 -3.12 4.20
CA CYS A 71 9.29 -4.40 4.87
C CYS A 71 8.22 -4.31 5.96
N ARG A 72 8.13 -3.19 6.68
CA ARG A 72 7.05 -2.90 7.64
C ARG A 72 6.32 -1.65 7.20
N TRP A 73 5.02 -1.77 7.00
CA TRP A 73 4.18 -0.68 6.54
C TRP A 73 3.59 0.05 7.73
N ALA A 74 4.34 1.02 8.23
CA ALA A 74 3.96 1.85 9.36
C ALA A 74 4.67 3.20 9.22
N PRO A 75 3.96 4.30 8.94
CA PRO A 75 4.58 5.63 8.91
C PRO A 75 5.22 5.95 10.26
N ASP A 76 6.33 6.69 10.25
CA ASP A 76 6.97 7.20 11.46
C ASP A 76 6.19 8.42 11.97
N LEU A 77 5.48 8.23 13.07
CA LEU A 77 4.67 9.27 13.71
C LEU A 77 5.51 10.33 14.45
N ASN A 78 6.81 10.12 14.59
CA ASN A 78 7.72 11.09 15.21
C ASN A 78 8.39 12.02 14.20
N GLU A 79 8.29 11.70 12.90
CA GLU A 79 8.80 12.53 11.81
C GLU A 79 7.67 13.34 11.16
N ALA A 80 8.05 14.34 10.37
CA ALA A 80 7.10 15.10 9.57
C ALA A 80 6.38 14.21 8.55
N SER A 81 5.17 14.58 8.16
CA SER A 81 4.37 13.80 7.19
C SER A 81 5.00 13.76 5.80
N ASP A 82 5.80 14.77 5.46
CA ASP A 82 6.43 14.95 4.16
C ASP A 82 7.80 14.27 4.02
N THR A 83 8.22 13.46 5.01
CA THR A 83 9.42 12.64 4.84
C THR A 83 9.19 11.57 3.77
N LEU A 84 10.23 11.24 3.01
CA LEU A 84 10.14 10.29 1.89
C LEU A 84 9.56 8.93 2.30
N TYR A 85 9.87 8.46 3.51
CA TYR A 85 9.31 7.21 4.01
C TYR A 85 7.82 7.31 4.33
N ASN A 86 7.39 8.39 4.97
CA ASN A 86 5.99 8.64 5.28
C ASN A 86 5.16 8.82 4.00
N GLU A 87 5.71 9.53 3.03
CA GLU A 87 5.13 9.65 1.70
C GLU A 87 5.04 8.32 0.96
N ALA A 88 6.07 7.47 1.01
CA ALA A 88 6.00 6.13 0.42
C ALA A 88 4.95 5.24 1.10
N CYS A 89 4.79 5.37 2.42
CA CYS A 89 3.70 4.70 3.15
C CYS A 89 2.33 5.22 2.70
N ARG A 90 2.18 6.52 2.47
CA ARG A 90 0.95 7.15 1.98
C ARG A 90 0.61 6.72 0.55
N ILE A 91 1.56 6.84 -0.38
CA ILE A 91 1.39 6.46 -1.80
C ILE A 91 0.98 4.99 -1.91
N SER A 92 1.67 4.11 -1.19
CA SER A 92 1.32 2.68 -1.19
C SER A 92 -0.07 2.41 -0.62
N ALA A 93 -0.57 3.24 0.31
CA ALA A 93 -1.91 3.08 0.89
C ALA A 93 -2.98 3.40 -0.12
N ILE A 94 -2.82 4.56 -0.78
CA ILE A 94 -3.74 5.02 -1.80
C ILE A 94 -3.80 4.02 -2.96
N GLN A 95 -2.65 3.61 -3.49
CA GLN A 95 -2.58 2.69 -4.63
C GLN A 95 -3.16 1.31 -4.32
N THR A 96 -2.81 0.75 -3.15
CA THR A 96 -3.35 -0.56 -2.77
C THR A 96 -4.84 -0.51 -2.49
N PHE A 97 -5.34 0.58 -1.89
CA PHE A 97 -6.77 0.79 -1.72
C PHE A 97 -7.49 0.83 -3.06
N HIS A 98 -6.99 1.63 -4.01
CA HIS A 98 -7.56 1.71 -5.37
C HIS A 98 -7.58 0.35 -6.08
N GLN A 99 -6.49 -0.43 -6.02
CA GLN A 99 -6.49 -1.74 -6.68
C GLN A 99 -7.37 -2.78 -6.01
N ILE A 100 -7.50 -2.73 -4.69
CA ILE A 100 -8.43 -3.61 -3.98
C ILE A 100 -9.87 -3.23 -4.34
N ASP A 101 -10.19 -1.95 -4.47
CA ASP A 101 -11.50 -1.49 -4.91
C ASP A 101 -11.84 -1.93 -6.35
N ILE A 102 -10.91 -1.71 -7.30
CA ILE A 102 -11.06 -2.17 -8.71
C ILE A 102 -11.31 -3.69 -8.78
N SER A 103 -10.77 -4.47 -7.84
CA SER A 103 -11.03 -5.91 -7.76
C SER A 103 -12.45 -6.29 -7.27
N GLY A 104 -13.31 -5.31 -6.98
CA GLY A 104 -14.66 -5.48 -6.45
C GLY A 104 -14.70 -5.84 -4.97
N ALA A 105 -13.55 -5.82 -4.27
CA ALA A 105 -13.46 -6.28 -2.88
C ALA A 105 -14.24 -5.39 -1.90
N TYR A 106 -14.63 -4.17 -2.31
CA TYR A 106 -15.44 -3.25 -1.52
C TYR A 106 -16.83 -2.97 -2.10
N GLU A 107 -17.32 -3.76 -3.06
CA GLU A 107 -18.68 -3.58 -3.62
C GLU A 107 -19.76 -3.52 -2.54
N TYR A 108 -19.60 -4.29 -1.45
CA TYR A 108 -20.53 -4.29 -0.31
C TYR A 108 -20.48 -3.02 0.55
N MET A 109 -19.46 -2.18 0.41
CA MET A 109 -19.27 -0.96 1.20
C MET A 109 -19.96 0.27 0.56
N ASN A 110 -20.55 0.14 -0.63
CA ASN A 110 -21.20 1.24 -1.38
C ASN A 110 -20.30 2.49 -1.46
N ILE A 111 -19.01 2.28 -1.75
CA ILE A 111 -18.03 3.36 -1.86
C ILE A 111 -18.43 4.26 -3.03
N SER A 112 -18.45 5.57 -2.80
CA SER A 112 -18.72 6.53 -3.86
C SER A 112 -17.53 6.55 -4.82
N LEU A 113 -17.72 5.97 -6.01
CA LEU A 113 -16.71 5.90 -7.07
C LEU A 113 -16.22 7.30 -7.53
N MET A 114 -16.99 8.35 -7.24
CA MET A 114 -16.66 9.75 -7.50
C MET A 114 -15.31 10.20 -6.91
N TYR A 115 -14.83 9.53 -5.87
CA TYR A 115 -13.58 9.89 -5.18
C TYR A 115 -12.38 9.04 -5.62
N LEU A 116 -12.59 7.96 -6.38
CA LEU A 116 -11.50 7.06 -6.82
C LEU A 116 -10.56 7.75 -7.82
N GLU A 117 -11.11 8.58 -8.70
CA GLU A 117 -10.32 9.33 -9.69
C GLU A 117 -9.74 10.62 -9.11
N ASN A 118 -10.12 10.98 -7.88
CA ASN A 118 -9.82 12.28 -7.28
C ASN A 118 -8.63 12.18 -6.30
N ILE A 119 -7.48 11.73 -6.83
CA ILE A 119 -6.22 11.57 -6.08
C ILE A 119 -5.82 12.88 -5.35
N GLN A 120 -6.23 14.05 -5.87
CA GLN A 120 -6.00 15.34 -5.24
C GLN A 120 -6.62 15.47 -3.84
N LEU A 121 -7.76 14.83 -3.56
CA LEU A 121 -8.36 14.85 -2.21
C LEU A 121 -7.54 14.05 -1.19
N LEU A 122 -6.78 13.05 -1.64
CA LEU A 122 -5.91 12.22 -0.79
C LEU A 122 -4.53 12.86 -0.59
N ASN A 123 -4.17 13.83 -1.44
CA ASN A 123 -2.87 14.48 -1.41
C ASN A 123 -2.81 15.74 -0.52
N ASN A 124 -3.95 16.29 -0.10
CA ASN A 124 -4.10 17.60 0.54
C ASN A 124 -4.35 17.59 2.07
N VAL A 125 -3.74 16.65 2.81
CA VAL A 125 -3.78 16.65 4.29
C VAL A 125 -2.38 16.83 4.86
#